data_AF-A0A8T7A8V2-F1
#
_entry.id   AF-A0A8T7A8V2-F1
#
_cell.length_a   1.000
_cell.length_b   1.000
_cell.length_c   1.000
_cell.angle_alpha   90.00
_cell.angle_beta   90.00
_cell.angle_gamma   90.00
#
_symmetry.space_group_name_H-M   'P 1'
#
loop_
_entity.id
_entity.type
_entity.pdbx_description
1 polymer ?
#
loop_
_entity_poly.entity_id
_entity_poly.type
_entity_poly.pdbx_seq_one_letter_code
_entity_poly.pdbx_strand_id
1 'polypeptide(L)'
;MNLAFLLVLIALLQYLWFSSKVGLKRGEYGVKAPATIGNESWERLYRVQQNTLEQMIIFIPAVLAFAFYSGIWAMIPGGLYLIGRQVYSMGYLKDPSKRGPGMLMTLIANVVLILGALVGVIKALV
;
A
#
# COMPACT_ATOMS: atom_id res chain seq x y z
N MET A 1 12.18 -8.66 13.22
CA MET A 1 10.80 -9.22 13.12
C MET A 1 9.72 -8.32 13.70
N ASN A 2 9.70 -8.01 15.00
CA ASN A 2 8.62 -7.22 15.63
C ASN A 2 8.31 -5.90 14.91
N LEU A 3 9.34 -5.17 14.49
CA LEU A 3 9.20 -3.94 13.72
C LEU A 3 8.51 -4.14 12.36
N ALA A 4 8.78 -5.25 11.67
CA ALA A 4 8.11 -5.57 10.42
C ALA A 4 6.63 -5.94 10.63
N PHE A 5 6.31 -6.67 11.70
CA PHE A 5 4.93 -6.91 12.07
C PHE A 5 4.19 -5.61 12.40
N LEU A 6 4.83 -4.68 13.10
CA LEU A 6 4.27 -3.35 13.34
C LEU A 6 3.97 -2.62 12.02
N LEU A 7 4.89 -2.63 11.06
CA LEU A 7 4.66 -2.05 9.72
C LEU A 7 3.47 -2.70 9.00
N VAL A 8 3.35 -4.02 9.06
CA VAL A 8 2.22 -4.77 8.47
C VAL A 8 0.91 -4.39 9.14
N LEU A 9 0.87 -4.30 10.47
CA LEU A 9 -0.34 -3.90 11.21
C LEU A 9 -0.77 -2.47 10.86
N ILE A 10 0.18 -1.54 10.74
CA ILE A 10 -0.11 -0.17 10.31
C ILE A 10 -0.65 -0.15 8.87
N ALA A 11 -0.07 -0.94 7.96
CA ALA A 11 -0.55 -1.05 6.58
C ALA A 11 -1.98 -1.61 6.52
N LEU A 12 -2.28 -2.62 7.34
CA LEU A 12 -3.63 -3.19 7.46
C LEU A 12 -4.63 -2.16 7.99
N LEU A 13 -4.27 -1.39 9.02
CA LEU A 13 -5.11 -0.30 9.54
C LEU A 13 -5.35 0.79 8.48
N GLN A 14 -4.32 1.17 7.72
CA GLN A 14 -4.44 2.12 6.61
C GLN A 14 -5.39 1.58 5.52
N TYR A 15 -5.32 0.29 5.21
CA TYR A 15 -6.21 -0.33 4.24
C TYR A 15 -7.66 -0.45 4.72
N LEU A 16 -7.87 -0.81 5.99
CA LEU A 16 -9.20 -0.78 6.61
C LEU A 16 -9.80 0.62 6.53
N TRP A 17 -9.01 1.65 6.84
CA TRP A 17 -9.43 3.04 6.70
C TRP A 17 -9.87 3.37 5.26
N PHE A 18 -9.08 3.02 4.24
CA PHE A 18 -9.45 3.26 2.83
C PHE A 18 -10.70 2.47 2.43
N SER A 19 -10.82 1.23 2.89
CA SER A 19 -11.98 0.37 2.62
C SER A 19 -13.27 0.93 3.24
N SER A 20 -13.21 1.40 4.48
CA SER A 20 -14.32 2.08 5.15
C SER A 20 -14.77 3.33 4.39
N LYS A 21 -13.83 4.14 3.88
CA LYS A 21 -14.16 5.32 3.06
C LYS A 21 -14.94 4.97 1.79
N VAL A 22 -14.57 3.88 1.11
CA VAL A 22 -15.29 3.43 -0.09
C VAL A 22 -16.69 2.96 0.26
N GLY A 23 -16.82 2.11 1.28
CA GLY A 23 -18.09 1.52 1.69
C GLY A 23 -19.09 2.55 2.20
N LEU A 24 -18.67 3.38 3.15
CA LEU A 24 -19.54 4.38 3.79
C LEU A 24 -20.02 5.46 2.80
N LYS A 25 -19.18 5.84 1.85
CA LYS A 25 -19.52 6.88 0.87
C LYS A 25 -20.34 6.40 -0.34
N ARG A 26 -20.66 5.10 -0.43
CA ARG A 26 -21.55 4.60 -1.49
C ARG A 26 -22.92 5.29 -1.48
N GLY A 27 -23.51 5.46 -0.30
CA GLY A 27 -24.80 6.14 -0.14
C GLY A 27 -24.73 7.63 -0.52
N GLU A 28 -23.68 8.32 -0.04
CA GLU A 28 -23.43 9.74 -0.33
C GLU A 28 -23.32 10.02 -1.83
N TYR A 29 -22.63 9.15 -2.57
CA TYR A 29 -22.39 9.33 -4.00
C TYR A 29 -23.36 8.55 -4.92
N GLY A 30 -24.39 7.90 -4.35
CA GLY A 30 -25.40 7.18 -5.13
C GLY A 30 -24.92 5.91 -5.83
N VAL A 31 -23.79 5.31 -5.40
CA VAL A 31 -23.22 4.11 -6.04
C VAL A 31 -23.70 2.84 -5.33
N LYS A 32 -24.85 2.31 -5.78
CA LYS A 32 -25.46 1.10 -5.22
C LYS A 32 -24.65 -0.14 -5.60
N ALA A 33 -24.41 -1.04 -4.64
CA ALA A 33 -23.82 -2.34 -4.92
C ALA A 33 -24.70 -3.13 -5.93
N PRO A 34 -24.11 -3.92 -6.86
CA PRO A 34 -22.69 -4.24 -7.00
C PRO A 34 -21.88 -3.24 -7.85
N ALA A 35 -22.44 -2.09 -8.21
CA ALA A 35 -21.78 -1.15 -9.10
C ALA A 35 -20.43 -0.66 -8.54
N THR A 36 -19.46 -0.56 -9.45
CA THR A 36 -18.10 -0.03 -9.23
C THR A 36 -17.79 1.19 -10.11
N ILE A 37 -18.82 1.71 -10.79
CA ILE A 37 -18.79 2.88 -11.66
C ILE A 37 -19.99 3.76 -11.29
N GLY A 38 -19.82 5.08 -11.36
CA GLY A 38 -20.85 6.06 -11.03
C GLY A 38 -20.27 7.46 -10.85
N ASN A 39 -20.19 7.93 -9.60
CA ASN A 39 -19.62 9.23 -9.29
C ASN A 39 -18.10 9.19 -9.34
N GLU A 40 -17.48 10.10 -10.09
CA GLU A 40 -16.02 10.16 -10.27
C GLU A 40 -15.25 10.28 -8.94
N SER A 41 -15.76 11.05 -7.97
CA SER A 41 -15.10 11.17 -6.65
C SER A 41 -15.14 9.87 -5.87
N TRP A 42 -16.25 9.12 -5.97
CA TRP A 42 -16.36 7.79 -5.39
C TRP A 42 -15.45 6.79 -6.09
N GLU A 43 -15.38 6.83 -7.42
CA GLU A 43 -14.49 5.97 -8.20
C GLU A 43 -13.03 6.19 -7.81
N ARG A 44 -12.60 7.44 -7.57
CA ARG A 44 -11.24 7.72 -7.07
C ARG A 44 -10.99 7.07 -5.70
N LEU A 45 -11.95 7.12 -4.77
CA LEU A 45 -11.84 6.39 -3.49
C LEU A 45 -11.70 4.89 -3.72
N TYR A 46 -12.53 4.34 -4.60
CA TYR A 46 -12.51 2.92 -4.94
C TYR A 46 -11.17 2.51 -5.55
N ARG A 47 -10.61 3.29 -6.48
CA ARG A 47 -9.31 3.05 -7.10
C ARG A 47 -8.15 3.16 -6.10
N VAL A 48 -8.21 4.10 -5.16
CA VAL A 48 -7.23 4.18 -4.05
C VAL A 48 -7.25 2.90 -3.21
N GLN A 49 -8.43 2.41 -2.83
CA GLN A 49 -8.57 1.20 -2.05
C GLN A 49 -8.09 -0.04 -2.82
N GLN A 50 -8.54 -0.24 -4.07
CA GLN A 50 -8.14 -1.35 -4.92
C GLN A 50 -6.63 -1.37 -5.15
N ASN A 51 -6.04 -0.23 -5.55
CA ASN A 51 -4.61 -0.18 -5.77
C ASN A 51 -3.81 -0.40 -4.48
N THR A 52 -4.32 0.03 -3.32
CA THR A 52 -3.66 -0.29 -2.04
C THR A 52 -3.68 -1.80 -1.77
N LEU A 53 -4.79 -2.49 -2.05
CA LEU A 53 -4.88 -3.95 -1.93
C LEU A 53 -3.84 -4.65 -2.82
N GLU A 54 -3.75 -4.26 -4.09
CA GLU A 54 -2.76 -4.81 -5.04
C GLU A 54 -1.33 -4.63 -4.52
N GLN A 55 -1.00 -3.44 -4.02
CA GLN A 55 0.34 -3.15 -3.50
C GLN A 55 0.62 -3.88 -2.18
N MET A 56 -0.39 -4.14 -1.36
CA MET A 56 -0.22 -4.90 -0.11
C MET A 56 0.12 -6.36 -0.32
N ILE A 57 -0.43 -6.99 -1.37
CA ILE A 57 -0.09 -8.37 -1.74
C ILE A 57 1.41 -8.51 -2.00
N ILE A 58 2.06 -7.46 -2.49
CA ILE A 58 3.51 -7.42 -2.68
C ILE A 58 4.22 -7.05 -1.38
N PHE A 59 3.78 -5.97 -0.73
CA PHE A 59 4.44 -5.38 0.42
C PHE A 59 4.57 -6.34 1.61
N ILE A 60 3.48 -7.00 2.00
CA ILE A 60 3.44 -7.83 3.21
C ILE A 60 4.47 -8.97 3.15
N PRO A 61 4.48 -9.85 2.12
CA PRO A 61 5.51 -10.89 2.06
C PRO A 61 6.92 -10.31 1.90
N ALA A 62 7.08 -9.25 1.10
CA ALA A 62 8.41 -8.67 0.86
C ALA A 62 9.02 -8.05 2.13
N VAL A 63 8.24 -7.32 2.94
CA VAL A 63 8.75 -6.71 4.18
C VAL A 63 9.07 -7.74 5.24
N LEU A 64 8.30 -8.82 5.33
CA LEU A 64 8.58 -9.92 6.26
C LEU A 64 9.84 -10.68 5.85
N ALA A 65 9.97 -11.03 4.57
CA ALA A 65 11.16 -11.71 4.05
C ALA A 65 12.41 -10.84 4.19
N PHE A 66 12.34 -9.55 3.83
CA PHE A 66 13.48 -8.64 3.99
C PHE A 66 13.87 -8.44 5.45
N ALA A 67 12.89 -8.28 6.34
CA ALA A 67 13.14 -8.10 7.78
C ALA A 67 13.71 -9.36 8.45
N PHE A 68 13.44 -10.54 7.92
CA PHE A 68 14.05 -11.78 8.39
C PHE A 68 15.58 -11.73 8.22
N TYR A 69 16.06 -11.26 7.08
CA TYR A 69 17.50 -11.17 6.79
C TYR A 69 18.16 -9.86 7.28
N SER A 70 17.43 -8.75 7.27
CA SER A 70 18.00 -7.40 7.46
C SER A 70 17.51 -6.69 8.72
N GLY A 71 16.64 -7.32 9.53
CA GLY A 71 16.23 -6.82 10.83
C GLY A 71 15.61 -5.42 10.78
N ILE A 72 16.26 -4.46 11.44
CA ILE A 72 15.79 -3.07 11.57
C ILE A 72 15.77 -2.31 10.25
N TRP A 73 16.61 -2.69 9.28
CA TRP A 73 16.70 -2.00 7.99
C TRP A 73 15.40 -2.05 7.18
N ALA A 74 14.51 -3.00 7.46
CA ALA A 74 13.17 -3.05 6.86
C ALA A 74 12.29 -1.83 7.19
N MET A 75 12.60 -1.09 8.25
CA MET A 75 11.86 0.12 8.63
C MET A 75 11.93 1.22 7.58
N ILE A 76 13.03 1.33 6.83
CA ILE A 76 13.21 2.39 5.85
C ILE A 76 12.25 2.20 4.66
N PRO A 77 12.32 1.11 3.88
CA PRO A 77 11.38 0.91 2.79
C PRO A 77 9.95 0.66 3.29
N GLY A 78 9.79 0.05 4.48
CA GLY A 78 8.46 -0.14 5.07
C GLY A 78 7.76 1.16 5.45
N GLY A 79 8.49 2.10 6.07
CA GLY A 79 7.99 3.44 6.32
C GLY A 79 7.69 4.21 5.04
N LEU A 80 8.59 4.10 4.04
CA LEU A 80 8.40 4.72 2.73
C LEU A 80 7.12 4.22 2.04
N TYR A 81 6.83 2.92 2.12
CA TYR A 81 5.59 2.34 1.61
C TYR A 81 4.35 2.99 2.23
N LEU A 82 4.28 3.05 3.56
CA LEU A 82 3.14 3.60 4.31
C LEU A 82 2.88 5.08 3.97
N ILE A 83 3.95 5.87 3.91
CA ILE A 83 3.89 7.29 3.51
C ILE A 83 3.47 7.39 2.04
N GLY A 84 4.05 6.57 1.16
CA GLY A 84 3.74 6.52 -0.26
C GLY A 84 2.25 6.27 -0.51
N ARG A 85 1.63 5.34 0.23
CA ARG A 85 0.19 5.08 0.15
C ARG A 85 -0.66 6.26 0.58
N GLN A 86 -0.25 6.98 1.63
CA GLN A 86 -0.96 8.17 2.07
C GLN A 86 -0.84 9.31 1.04
N VAL A 87 0.36 9.56 0.51
CA VAL A 87 0.60 10.54 -0.55
C VAL A 87 -0.18 10.19 -1.82
N TYR A 88 -0.21 8.91 -2.20
CA TYR A 88 -0.98 8.41 -3.33
C TYR A 88 -2.46 8.70 -3.16
N SER A 89 -3.03 8.37 -1.99
CA SER A 89 -4.43 8.63 -1.68
C SER A 89 -4.76 10.13 -1.75
N MET A 90 -3.99 10.98 -1.09
CA MET A 90 -4.23 12.43 -1.08
C MET A 90 -4.14 13.02 -2.50
N GLY A 91 -3.14 12.61 -3.27
CA GLY A 91 -2.95 13.03 -4.66
C GLY A 91 -4.14 12.63 -5.53
N TYR A 92 -4.49 11.34 -5.55
CA TYR A 92 -5.55 10.81 -6.41
C TYR A 92 -6.93 11.40 -6.06
N LEU A 93 -7.24 11.57 -4.77
CA LEU A 93 -8.53 12.15 -4.36
C LEU A 93 -8.65 13.62 -4.76
N LYS A 94 -7.54 14.38 -4.72
CA LYS A 94 -7.52 15.77 -5.17
C LYS A 94 -7.62 15.87 -6.69
N ASP A 95 -6.82 15.10 -7.40
CA ASP A 95 -6.71 15.12 -8.86
C ASP A 95 -6.07 13.80 -9.35
N PRO A 96 -6.73 13.03 -10.24
CA PRO A 96 -6.19 11.77 -10.75
C PRO A 96 -4.79 11.86 -11.35
N SER A 97 -4.41 13.01 -11.91
CA SER A 97 -3.05 13.23 -12.46
C SER A 97 -1.97 13.31 -11.38
N LYS A 98 -2.33 13.62 -10.13
CA LYS A 98 -1.40 13.84 -9.00
C LYS A 98 -1.10 12.57 -8.20
N ARG A 99 -1.55 11.40 -8.66
CA ARG A 99 -1.28 10.11 -8.01
C ARG A 99 0.15 9.59 -8.19
N GLY A 100 0.88 10.12 -9.16
CA GLY A 100 2.21 9.63 -9.58
C GLY A 100 3.26 9.57 -8.47
N PRO A 101 3.51 10.65 -7.72
CA PRO A 101 4.55 10.67 -6.69
C PRO A 101 4.39 9.59 -5.60
N GLY A 102 3.18 9.46 -5.05
CA GLY A 102 2.91 8.42 -4.05
C GLY A 102 3.03 7.00 -4.61
N MET A 103 2.67 6.81 -5.88
CA MET A 103 2.85 5.52 -6.56
C MET A 103 4.34 5.19 -6.71
N LEU A 104 5.16 6.16 -7.10
CA LEU A 104 6.61 5.97 -7.25
C LEU A 104 7.28 5.61 -5.92
N MET A 105 6.91 6.29 -4.82
CA MET A 105 7.39 5.95 -3.47
C MET A 105 7.04 4.50 -3.10
N THR A 106 5.80 4.10 -3.38
CA THR A 106 5.31 2.73 -3.13
C THR A 106 6.09 1.71 -3.94
N LEU A 107 6.33 1.99 -5.23
CA LEU A 107 7.05 1.10 -6.13
C LEU A 107 8.51 0.93 -5.69
N ILE A 108 9.20 2.03 -5.39
CA ILE A 108 10.59 2.01 -4.90
C ILE A 108 10.68 1.18 -3.62
N ALA A 109 9.77 1.42 -2.66
CA ALA A 109 9.72 0.65 -1.42
C ALA A 109 9.59 -0.86 -1.70
N ASN A 110 8.64 -1.25 -2.54
CA ASN A 110 8.42 -2.66 -2.88
C ASN A 110 9.63 -3.29 -3.61
N VAL A 111 10.23 -2.58 -4.57
CA VAL A 111 11.42 -3.08 -5.30
C VAL A 111 12.60 -3.29 -4.33
N VAL A 112 12.87 -2.33 -3.44
CA VAL A 112 13.94 -2.46 -2.45
C VAL A 112 13.70 -3.65 -1.51
N LEU A 113 12.48 -3.85 -1.04
CA LEU A 113 12.13 -4.98 -0.18
C LEU A 113 12.34 -6.32 -0.91
N ILE A 114 11.85 -6.44 -2.15
CA ILE A 114 11.98 -7.67 -2.94
C ILE A 114 13.45 -7.99 -3.22
N LEU A 115 14.20 -7.03 -3.77
CA LEU A 115 15.61 -7.26 -4.12
C LEU A 115 16.46 -7.53 -2.88
N GLY A 116 16.22 -6.80 -1.79
CA GLY A 116 16.90 -7.03 -0.53
C GLY A 116 16.61 -8.42 0.04
N ALA A 117 15.34 -8.86 0.00
CA ALA A 117 14.96 -10.20 0.44
C ALA A 117 15.62 -11.27 -0.44
N LEU A 118 15.63 -11.08 -1.76
CA LEU A 118 16.26 -11.99 -2.72
C LEU A 118 17.77 -12.15 -2.44
N VAL A 119 18.49 -11.05 -2.21
CA VAL A 119 19.90 -11.10 -1.81
C VAL A 119 20.10 -11.88 -0.51
N GLY A 120 19.23 -11.67 0.48
CA GLY A 120 19.25 -12.40 1.74
C GLY A 120 19.07 -13.91 1.55
N VAL A 121 18.08 -14.31 0.74
CA VAL A 121 17.82 -15.72 0.39
C VAL A 121 19.02 -16.32 -0.34
N ILE A 122 19.54 -15.66 -1.37
CA ILE A 122 20.67 -16.19 -2.16
C ILE A 122 21.89 -16.41 -1.27
N LYS A 123 22.22 -15.47 -0.39
CA LYS A 123 23.33 -15.61 0.57
C LYS A 123 23.14 -16.73 1.59
N ALA A 124 21.90 -17.18 1.82
CA ALA A 124 21.62 -18.30 2.72
C ALA A 124 21.66 -19.66 2.01
N LEU A 125 21.65 -19.69 0.68
CA LEU A 125 21.72 -20.91 -0.14
C LEU A 125 23.13 -21.31 -0.55
N VAL A 126 24.10 -20.40 -0.39
CA VAL A 126 25.53 -20.57 -0.75
C VAL A 126 26.36 -20.51 0.52
#